data_AF-A0A2C6AC83-F1
#
_entry.id   AF-A0A2C6AC83-F1
#
_cell.length_a   1.000
_cell.length_b   1.000
_cell.length_c   1.000
_cell.angle_alpha   90.00
_cell.angle_beta   90.00
_cell.angle_gamma   90.00
#
_symmetry.space_group_name_H-M   'P 1'
#
loop_
_entity.id
_entity.type
_entity.pdbx_description
1 polymer ?
#
loop_
_entity_poly.entity_id
_entity_poly.type
_entity_poly.pdbx_seq_one_letter_code
_entity_poly.pdbx_strand_id
1 'polypeptide(L)'
;MLSGIVASLAVAAAAYGLYAFLLHPALLSPLARIPSAHWSCAVSGLWILAARRRGRENRSLGDAHRRLGRVVRVAPNALSVDGVDAVRAVYQAGFDKWPWYSVFDNYGLPCLFSTLGAGPHARRKRALSHVYSKSYVQASAAAAAQARAVLLGRLLPLLRREAAAADPGGTEVQAVLMATTMDLVSAYVFGLAGGTAFLLDEPYRRRWLRLYLCRHRNHFWSQELPGLAALCARLGLRLEPPAVDAANEELRAWNKRLCDRAAAAPPPAAPPAAPR
;
A
#
# COMPACT_ATOMS: atom_id res chain seq x y z
N MET A 1 -17.61 21.73 48.23
CA MET A 1 -18.43 20.81 47.41
C MET A 1 -17.86 20.58 46.02
N LEU A 2 -17.61 21.64 45.22
CA LEU A 2 -17.08 21.49 43.84
C LEU A 2 -15.74 20.73 43.76
N SER A 3 -14.78 21.02 44.64
CA SER A 3 -13.48 20.33 44.69
C SER A 3 -13.61 18.82 44.96
N GLY A 4 -14.54 18.42 45.84
CA GLY A 4 -14.79 17.00 46.14
C GLY A 4 -15.43 16.24 44.96
N ILE A 5 -16.30 16.89 44.20
CA ILE A 5 -16.88 16.31 42.97
C ILE A 5 -15.80 16.11 41.91
N VAL A 6 -14.93 17.11 41.69
CA VAL A 6 -13.83 17.04 40.72
C VAL A 6 -12.86 15.90 41.09
N ALA A 7 -12.49 15.77 42.36
CA ALA A 7 -11.61 14.69 42.82
C ALA A 7 -12.24 13.30 42.59
N SER A 8 -13.52 13.12 42.93
CA SER A 8 -14.24 11.86 42.70
C SER A 8 -14.35 11.50 41.22
N LEU A 9 -14.60 12.48 40.35
CA LEU A 9 -14.63 12.27 38.89
C LEU A 9 -13.25 11.88 38.34
N ALA A 10 -12.18 12.50 38.84
CA ALA A 10 -10.82 12.16 38.43
C ALA A 10 -10.45 10.72 38.84
N VAL A 11 -10.80 10.30 40.06
CA VAL A 11 -10.59 8.92 40.52
C VAL A 11 -11.40 7.93 39.71
N ALA A 12 -12.68 8.21 39.46
CA ALA A 12 -13.53 7.35 38.64
C ALA A 12 -12.99 7.22 37.20
N ALA A 13 -12.54 8.32 36.60
CA ALA A 13 -11.91 8.31 35.28
C ALA A 13 -10.60 7.50 35.26
N ALA A 14 -9.75 7.65 36.29
CA ALA A 14 -8.51 6.88 36.42
C ALA A 14 -8.78 5.38 36.60
N ALA A 15 -9.74 5.02 37.45
CA ALA A 15 -10.17 3.64 37.66
C ALA A 15 -10.76 3.02 36.39
N TYR A 16 -11.61 3.76 35.68
CA TYR A 16 -12.15 3.34 34.38
C TYR A 16 -11.04 3.18 33.34
N GLY A 17 -10.06 4.08 33.29
CA GLY A 17 -8.91 3.98 32.40
C GLY A 17 -8.05 2.73 32.69
N LEU A 18 -7.75 2.48 33.96
CA LEU A 18 -7.04 1.27 34.40
C LEU A 18 -7.81 0.00 33.99
N TYR A 19 -9.13 -0.01 34.19
CA TYR A 19 -9.97 -1.12 33.77
C TYR A 19 -9.96 -1.31 32.25
N ALA A 20 -10.29 -0.26 31.49
CA ALA A 20 -10.53 -0.33 30.05
C ALA A 20 -9.25 -0.59 29.24
N PHE A 21 -8.10 -0.02 29.64
CA PHE A 21 -6.86 -0.09 28.86
C PHE A 21 -5.86 -1.12 29.37
N LEU A 22 -5.95 -1.55 30.64
CA LEU A 22 -5.01 -2.52 31.23
C LEU A 22 -5.70 -3.82 31.61
N LEU A 23 -6.65 -3.78 32.56
CA LEU A 23 -7.24 -5.00 33.13
C LEU A 23 -8.07 -5.78 32.12
N HIS A 24 -8.99 -5.10 31.43
CA HIS A 24 -9.88 -5.76 30.48
C HIS A 24 -9.11 -6.37 29.30
N PRO A 25 -8.23 -5.66 28.59
CA PRO A 25 -7.45 -6.26 27.50
C PRO A 25 -6.54 -7.38 27.97
N ALA A 26 -5.92 -7.27 29.15
CA ALA A 26 -4.97 -8.25 29.63
C ALA A 26 -5.62 -9.53 30.17
N LEU A 27 -6.75 -9.42 30.89
CA LEU A 27 -7.29 -10.52 31.68
C LEU A 27 -8.69 -10.96 31.26
N LEU A 28 -9.55 -10.03 30.82
CA LEU A 28 -10.97 -10.29 30.62
C LEU A 28 -11.36 -10.44 29.15
N SER A 29 -10.54 -9.92 28.24
CA SER A 29 -10.76 -10.02 26.79
C SER A 29 -10.77 -11.50 26.34
N PRO A 30 -11.62 -11.88 25.38
CA PRO A 30 -11.53 -13.19 24.72
C PRO A 30 -10.12 -13.47 24.16
N LEU A 31 -9.37 -12.42 23.80
CA LEU A 31 -8.01 -12.52 23.28
C LEU A 31 -6.96 -12.80 24.36
N ALA A 32 -7.29 -12.69 25.65
CA ALA A 32 -6.37 -12.98 26.75
C ALA A 32 -5.90 -14.45 26.78
N ARG A 33 -6.70 -15.36 26.20
CA ARG A 33 -6.37 -16.79 26.07
C ARG A 33 -5.35 -17.09 24.96
N ILE A 34 -5.11 -16.12 24.06
CA ILE A 34 -4.18 -16.28 22.94
C ILE A 34 -2.76 -15.93 23.41
N PRO A 35 -1.74 -16.76 23.11
CA PRO A 35 -0.36 -16.47 23.50
C PRO A 35 0.10 -15.14 22.87
N SER A 36 0.74 -14.31 23.69
CA SER A 36 1.22 -12.99 23.28
C SER A 36 2.67 -13.05 22.79
N ALA A 37 2.96 -12.43 21.64
CA ALA A 37 4.31 -12.38 21.07
C ALA A 37 5.32 -11.73 22.04
N HIS A 38 4.83 -10.78 22.84
CA HIS A 38 5.57 -10.03 23.85
C HIS A 38 4.61 -9.71 25.02
N TRP A 39 5.13 -9.56 26.24
CA TRP A 39 4.32 -9.30 27.43
C TRP A 39 3.44 -8.05 27.29
N SER A 40 3.94 -7.04 26.57
CA SER A 40 3.20 -5.79 26.36
C SER A 40 2.04 -5.90 25.37
N CYS A 41 1.98 -6.95 24.54
CA CYS A 41 0.96 -7.08 23.47
C CYS A 41 -0.46 -7.14 24.03
N ALA A 42 -0.61 -7.55 25.29
CA ALA A 42 -1.91 -7.61 25.96
C ALA A 42 -2.52 -6.22 26.18
N VAL A 43 -1.69 -5.19 26.34
CA VAL A 43 -2.09 -3.81 26.70
C VAL A 43 -1.65 -2.76 25.68
N SER A 44 -0.75 -3.10 24.77
CA SER A 44 -0.17 -2.15 23.83
C SER A 44 0.29 -2.79 22.52
N GLY A 45 0.08 -2.09 21.40
CA GLY A 45 0.62 -2.45 20.08
C GLY A 45 2.07 -2.00 19.85
N LEU A 46 2.75 -1.42 20.85
CA LEU A 46 4.09 -0.86 20.68
C LEU A 46 5.13 -1.88 20.22
N TRP A 47 4.99 -3.15 20.60
CA TRP A 47 5.91 -4.20 20.18
C TRP A 47 5.90 -4.39 18.65
N ILE A 48 4.71 -4.55 18.05
CA ILE A 48 4.60 -4.74 16.60
C ILE A 48 4.94 -3.44 15.84
N LEU A 49 4.56 -2.28 16.38
CA LEU A 49 4.95 -0.97 15.83
C LEU A 49 6.49 -0.79 15.83
N ALA A 50 7.17 -1.18 16.91
CA ALA A 50 8.62 -1.14 16.97
C ALA A 50 9.28 -2.10 15.97
N ALA A 51 8.72 -3.30 15.79
CA ALA A 51 9.19 -4.25 14.78
C ALA A 51 9.03 -3.68 13.36
N ARG A 52 7.88 -3.07 13.04
CA ARG A 52 7.62 -2.37 11.76
C ARG A 52 8.59 -1.24 11.52
N ARG A 53 8.76 -0.34 12.50
CA ARG A 53 9.69 0.80 12.40
C ARG A 53 11.13 0.37 12.12
N ARG A 54 11.53 -0.80 12.64
CA ARG A 54 12.88 -1.35 12.45
C ARG A 54 13.01 -2.21 11.18
N GLY A 55 11.95 -2.35 10.37
CA GLY A 55 11.93 -3.21 9.19
C GLY A 55 12.07 -4.71 9.52
N ARG A 56 11.63 -5.13 10.70
CA ARG A 56 11.79 -6.49 11.23
C ARG A 56 10.48 -7.22 11.47
N GLU A 57 9.33 -6.65 11.08
CA GLU A 57 8.00 -7.25 11.30
C GLU A 57 7.93 -8.73 10.91
N ASN A 58 8.25 -9.07 9.66
CA ASN A 58 8.18 -10.46 9.18
C ASN A 58 9.07 -11.41 10.00
N ARG A 59 10.27 -10.95 10.38
CA ARG A 59 11.18 -11.75 11.22
C ARG A 59 10.58 -11.94 12.62
N SER A 60 10.15 -10.85 13.26
CA SER A 60 9.59 -10.87 14.62
C SER A 60 8.31 -11.70 14.70
N LEU A 61 7.44 -11.62 13.69
CA LEU A 61 6.24 -12.47 13.61
C LEU A 61 6.61 -13.92 13.34
N GLY A 62 7.53 -14.20 12.43
CA GLY A 62 8.01 -15.56 12.15
C GLY A 62 8.63 -16.22 13.39
N ASP A 63 9.45 -15.51 14.15
CA ASP A 63 9.99 -15.99 15.44
C ASP A 63 8.89 -16.26 16.46
N ALA A 64 7.91 -15.36 16.56
CA ALA A 64 6.78 -15.53 17.48
C ALA A 64 5.93 -16.75 17.11
N HIS A 65 5.63 -16.95 15.82
CA HIS A 65 4.89 -18.11 15.33
C HIS A 65 5.62 -19.42 15.56
N ARG A 66 6.95 -19.46 15.34
CA ARG A 66 7.77 -20.64 15.66
C ARG A 66 7.72 -21.02 17.14
N ARG A 67 7.65 -20.03 18.04
CA ARG A 67 7.65 -20.25 19.49
C ARG A 67 6.27 -20.53 20.09
N LEU A 68 5.23 -19.86 19.58
CA LEU A 68 3.91 -19.78 20.21
C LEU A 68 2.81 -20.44 19.39
N GLY A 69 3.11 -20.87 18.17
CA GLY A 69 2.17 -21.53 17.27
C GLY A 69 1.53 -20.60 16.24
N ARG A 70 0.49 -21.11 15.58
CA ARG A 70 -0.10 -20.48 14.38
C ARG A 70 -0.93 -19.23 14.65
N VAL A 71 -1.34 -18.96 15.89
CA VAL A 71 -2.15 -17.78 16.25
C VAL A 71 -1.49 -17.08 17.42
N VAL A 72 -1.09 -15.83 17.22
CA VAL A 72 -0.32 -15.06 18.19
C VAL A 72 -0.94 -13.68 18.36
N ARG A 73 -1.09 -13.23 19.61
CA ARG A 73 -1.54 -11.88 19.93
C ARG A 73 -0.39 -10.88 19.82
N VAL A 74 -0.60 -9.82 19.04
CA VAL A 74 0.43 -8.81 18.71
C VAL A 74 0.05 -7.38 19.16
N ALA A 75 -1.21 -7.15 19.50
CA ALA A 75 -1.71 -5.95 20.17
C ALA A 75 -3.00 -6.29 20.97
N PRO A 76 -3.56 -5.35 21.76
CA PRO A 76 -4.75 -5.60 22.57
C PRO A 76 -5.92 -6.17 21.79
N ASN A 77 -6.08 -5.74 20.54
CA ASN A 77 -7.15 -6.07 19.61
C ASN A 77 -6.62 -6.61 18.27
N ALA A 78 -5.38 -7.11 18.21
CA ALA A 78 -4.79 -7.62 16.97
C ALA A 78 -4.14 -8.98 17.15
N LEU A 79 -4.44 -9.88 16.21
CA LEU A 79 -3.86 -11.20 16.09
C LEU A 79 -3.03 -11.28 14.80
N SER A 80 -1.92 -11.99 14.87
CA SER A 80 -1.20 -12.51 13.71
C SER A 80 -1.53 -13.99 13.59
N VAL A 81 -1.86 -14.43 12.38
CA VAL A 81 -2.30 -15.79 12.09
C VAL A 81 -1.49 -16.37 10.94
N ASP A 82 -1.14 -17.64 11.05
CA ASP A 82 -0.31 -18.36 10.10
C ASP A 82 -0.96 -19.67 9.61
N GLY A 83 -0.76 -19.95 8.32
CA GLY A 83 -1.20 -21.16 7.63
C GLY A 83 -2.51 -21.05 6.85
N VAL A 84 -2.75 -22.05 6.00
CA VAL A 84 -3.78 -22.03 4.96
C VAL A 84 -5.20 -21.89 5.50
N ASP A 85 -5.52 -22.56 6.61
CA ASP A 85 -6.85 -22.51 7.21
C ASP A 85 -7.18 -21.11 7.74
N ALA A 86 -6.18 -20.41 8.29
CA ALA A 86 -6.33 -19.03 8.74
C ALA A 86 -6.57 -18.08 7.56
N VAL A 87 -5.86 -18.28 6.45
CA VAL A 87 -6.10 -17.52 5.20
C VAL A 87 -7.54 -17.72 4.74
N ARG A 88 -8.05 -18.96 4.74
CA ARG A 88 -9.45 -19.23 4.37
C ARG A 88 -10.41 -18.54 5.33
N ALA A 89 -10.23 -18.73 6.64
CA ALA A 89 -11.09 -18.14 7.66
C ALA A 89 -11.14 -16.61 7.58
N VAL A 90 -10.01 -15.94 7.32
CA VAL A 90 -9.96 -14.47 7.26
C VAL A 90 -10.44 -13.95 5.90
N TYR A 91 -9.93 -14.49 4.79
CA TYR A 91 -10.23 -13.93 3.46
C TYR A 91 -11.56 -14.38 2.87
N GLN A 92 -12.07 -15.57 3.24
CA GLN A 92 -13.34 -16.08 2.70
C GLN A 92 -14.56 -15.67 3.53
N ALA A 93 -14.38 -15.38 4.82
CA ALA A 93 -15.48 -14.94 5.69
C ALA A 93 -15.99 -13.52 5.37
N GLY A 94 -15.26 -12.74 4.56
CA GLY A 94 -15.71 -11.43 4.11
C GLY A 94 -15.62 -10.33 5.18
N PHE A 95 -14.63 -10.41 6.08
CA PHE A 95 -14.36 -9.32 7.02
C PHE A 95 -14.09 -8.00 6.30
N ASP A 96 -14.61 -6.91 6.87
CA ASP A 96 -14.32 -5.57 6.36
C ASP A 96 -12.84 -5.22 6.56
N LYS A 97 -12.32 -4.38 5.66
CA LYS A 97 -10.96 -3.87 5.78
C LYS A 97 -10.85 -2.95 6.99
N TRP A 98 -9.72 -3.03 7.67
CA TRP A 98 -9.39 -2.12 8.75
C TRP A 98 -9.29 -0.66 8.25
N PRO A 99 -9.69 0.37 9.02
CA PRO A 99 -9.62 1.76 8.60
C PRO A 99 -8.24 2.24 8.14
N TRP A 100 -7.16 1.56 8.53
CA TRP A 100 -5.80 1.79 8.02
C TRP A 100 -5.71 1.83 6.49
N TYR A 101 -6.57 1.09 5.77
CA TYR A 101 -6.57 1.10 4.31
C TYR A 101 -6.89 2.48 3.69
N SER A 102 -7.49 3.41 4.44
CA SER A 102 -7.73 4.79 3.97
C SER A 102 -6.44 5.56 3.69
N VAL A 103 -5.29 5.11 4.20
CA VAL A 103 -3.99 5.73 3.86
C VAL A 103 -3.65 5.60 2.37
N PHE A 104 -4.32 4.68 1.65
CA PHE A 104 -4.21 4.50 0.21
C PHE A 104 -5.28 5.26 -0.59
N ASP A 105 -6.05 6.14 0.06
CA ASP A 105 -6.93 7.06 -0.65
C ASP A 105 -6.09 7.97 -1.56
N ASN A 106 -6.62 8.22 -2.75
CA ASN A 106 -5.94 9.01 -3.77
C ASN A 106 -6.77 10.25 -4.07
N TYR A 107 -6.12 11.42 -4.03
CA TYR A 107 -6.77 12.72 -4.27
C TYR A 107 -7.99 12.97 -3.37
N GLY A 108 -7.92 12.54 -2.10
CA GLY A 108 -9.01 12.67 -1.13
C GLY A 108 -10.20 11.74 -1.37
N LEU A 109 -10.07 10.78 -2.29
CA LEU A 109 -11.13 9.83 -2.62
C LEU A 109 -10.64 8.39 -2.42
N PRO A 110 -11.50 7.50 -1.89
CA PRO A 110 -11.19 6.08 -1.87
C PRO A 110 -10.98 5.56 -3.28
N CYS A 111 -10.00 4.68 -3.47
CA CYS A 111 -9.81 3.86 -4.67
C CYS A 111 -10.38 2.45 -4.45
N LEU A 112 -10.37 1.57 -5.46
CA LEU A 112 -10.85 0.20 -5.29
C LEU A 112 -10.13 -0.53 -4.14
N PHE A 113 -8.83 -0.32 -3.99
CA PHE A 113 -8.05 -0.94 -2.92
C PHE A 113 -8.39 -0.39 -1.53
N SER A 114 -8.57 0.92 -1.37
CA SER A 114 -8.85 1.55 -0.06
C SER A 114 -10.32 1.58 0.34
N THR A 115 -11.25 1.21 -0.55
CA THR A 115 -12.68 1.12 -0.21
C THR A 115 -12.90 0.06 0.87
N LEU A 116 -13.37 0.48 2.05
CA LEU A 116 -13.47 -0.34 3.27
C LEU A 116 -14.64 -1.32 3.25
N GLY A 117 -15.87 -0.81 3.08
CA GLY A 117 -17.08 -1.63 3.21
C GLY A 117 -17.29 -2.57 2.03
N ALA A 118 -17.70 -3.81 2.33
CA ALA A 118 -17.92 -4.87 1.34
C ALA A 118 -18.87 -4.46 0.19
N GLY A 119 -20.00 -3.81 0.49
CA GLY A 119 -20.99 -3.37 -0.51
C GLY A 119 -20.45 -2.33 -1.50
N PRO A 120 -19.98 -1.15 -1.04
CA PRO A 120 -19.33 -0.16 -1.91
C PRO A 120 -18.15 -0.71 -2.70
N HIS A 121 -17.33 -1.55 -2.08
CA HIS A 121 -16.21 -2.22 -2.73
C HIS A 121 -16.69 -3.13 -3.86
N ALA A 122 -17.71 -3.97 -3.63
CA ALA A 122 -18.28 -4.86 -4.63
C ALA A 122 -18.86 -4.09 -5.83
N ARG A 123 -19.55 -2.97 -5.58
CA ARG A 123 -20.09 -2.11 -6.65
C ARG A 123 -18.98 -1.56 -7.54
N ARG A 124 -17.91 -1.00 -6.96
CA ARG A 124 -16.78 -0.47 -7.74
C ARG A 124 -15.99 -1.57 -8.44
N LYS A 125 -15.78 -2.71 -7.79
CA LYS A 125 -15.14 -3.89 -8.38
C LYS A 125 -15.90 -4.33 -9.64
N ARG A 126 -17.23 -4.43 -9.56
CA ARG A 126 -18.08 -4.85 -10.68
C ARG A 126 -17.90 -3.96 -11.91
N ALA A 127 -17.81 -2.64 -11.72
CA ALA A 127 -17.63 -1.69 -12.82
C ALA A 127 -16.29 -1.85 -13.56
N LEU A 128 -15.23 -2.34 -12.89
CA LEU A 128 -13.88 -2.41 -13.46
C LEU A 128 -13.42 -3.83 -13.80
N SER A 129 -14.04 -4.87 -13.25
CA SER A 129 -13.51 -6.24 -13.32
C SER A 129 -13.42 -6.78 -14.75
N HIS A 130 -14.33 -6.39 -15.63
CA HIS A 130 -14.36 -6.88 -17.02
C HIS A 130 -13.06 -6.54 -17.76
N VAL A 131 -12.61 -5.29 -17.67
CA VAL A 131 -11.39 -4.83 -18.38
C VAL A 131 -10.12 -5.44 -17.80
N TYR A 132 -10.15 -6.06 -16.61
CA TYR A 132 -8.99 -6.77 -16.07
C TYR A 132 -9.14 -8.30 -16.12
N SER A 133 -10.20 -8.81 -16.76
CA SER A 133 -10.40 -10.25 -16.90
C SER A 133 -9.38 -10.87 -17.86
N LYS A 134 -8.98 -12.11 -17.57
CA LYS A 134 -8.03 -12.85 -18.42
C LYS A 134 -8.52 -12.95 -19.86
N SER A 135 -9.79 -13.26 -20.07
CA SER A 135 -10.40 -13.36 -21.40
C SER A 135 -10.33 -12.04 -22.15
N TYR A 136 -10.68 -10.92 -21.51
CA TYR A 136 -10.61 -9.60 -22.14
C TYR A 136 -9.18 -9.23 -22.52
N VAL A 137 -8.23 -9.36 -21.59
CA VAL A 137 -6.82 -9.01 -21.84
C VAL A 137 -6.22 -9.88 -22.95
N GLN A 138 -6.50 -11.19 -22.97
CA GLN A 138 -5.97 -12.10 -24.00
C GLN A 138 -6.60 -11.89 -25.38
N ALA A 139 -7.86 -11.50 -25.46
CA ALA A 139 -8.54 -11.20 -26.72
C ALA A 139 -8.28 -9.79 -27.25
N SER A 140 -7.73 -8.89 -26.43
CA SER A 140 -7.54 -7.48 -26.78
C SER A 140 -6.35 -7.28 -27.72
N ALA A 141 -6.64 -6.99 -28.99
CA ALA A 141 -5.62 -6.62 -29.97
C ALA A 141 -4.81 -5.38 -29.54
N ALA A 142 -5.45 -4.42 -28.88
CA ALA A 142 -4.78 -3.23 -28.34
C ALA A 142 -3.78 -3.61 -27.23
N ALA A 143 -4.18 -4.46 -26.28
CA ALA A 143 -3.29 -4.92 -25.20
C ALA A 143 -2.11 -5.71 -25.76
N ALA A 144 -2.35 -6.58 -26.75
CA ALA A 144 -1.29 -7.33 -27.43
C ALA A 144 -0.30 -6.40 -28.15
N ALA A 145 -0.80 -5.39 -28.88
CA ALA A 145 0.04 -4.41 -29.56
C ALA A 145 0.87 -3.58 -28.57
N GLN A 146 0.27 -3.12 -27.47
CA GLN A 146 0.95 -2.39 -26.40
C GLN A 146 2.05 -3.25 -25.75
N ALA A 147 1.74 -4.49 -25.38
CA ALA A 147 2.70 -5.42 -24.79
C ALA A 147 3.87 -5.69 -25.74
N ARG A 148 3.59 -5.93 -27.04
CA ARG A 148 4.62 -6.12 -28.06
C ARG A 148 5.52 -4.88 -28.19
N ALA A 149 4.93 -3.69 -28.24
CA ALA A 149 5.69 -2.44 -28.32
C ALA A 149 6.61 -2.24 -27.13
N VAL A 150 6.15 -2.52 -25.91
CA VAL A 150 6.96 -2.35 -24.69
C VAL A 150 8.02 -3.44 -24.58
N LEU A 151 7.64 -4.72 -24.68
CA LEU A 151 8.55 -5.85 -24.45
C LEU A 151 9.57 -6.02 -25.58
N LEU A 152 9.10 -6.02 -26.83
CA LEU A 152 9.99 -6.25 -27.98
C LEU A 152 10.59 -4.96 -28.52
N GLY A 153 9.85 -3.85 -28.44
CA GLY A 153 10.30 -2.56 -28.97
C GLY A 153 11.13 -1.73 -28.00
N ARG A 154 10.99 -1.93 -26.68
CA ARG A 154 11.73 -1.13 -25.67
C ARG A 154 12.63 -1.98 -24.79
N LEU A 155 12.10 -3.03 -24.15
CA LEU A 155 12.86 -3.85 -23.20
C LEU A 155 13.93 -4.69 -23.88
N LEU A 156 13.60 -5.45 -24.94
CA LEU A 156 14.57 -6.32 -25.60
C LEU A 156 15.78 -5.56 -26.17
N PRO A 157 15.64 -4.39 -26.85
CA PRO A 157 16.78 -3.58 -27.26
C PRO A 157 17.63 -3.10 -26.09
N LEU A 158 16.99 -2.67 -24.99
CA LEU A 158 17.70 -2.28 -23.77
C LEU A 158 18.53 -3.45 -23.23
N LEU A 159 17.95 -4.63 -23.06
CA LEU A 159 18.65 -5.81 -22.56
C LEU A 159 19.83 -6.22 -23.46
N ARG A 160 19.67 -6.11 -24.79
CA ARG A 160 20.77 -6.36 -25.74
C ARG A 160 21.91 -5.38 -25.55
N ARG A 161 21.60 -4.08 -25.36
CA ARG A 161 22.60 -3.05 -25.10
C ARG A 161 23.34 -3.28 -23.79
N GLU A 162 22.60 -3.57 -22.74
CA GLU A 162 23.15 -3.88 -21.41
C GLU A 162 24.06 -5.12 -21.46
N ALA A 163 23.65 -6.18 -22.16
CA ALA A 163 24.46 -7.39 -22.32
C ALA A 163 25.72 -7.18 -23.17
N ALA A 164 25.67 -6.26 -24.15
CA ALA A 164 26.83 -5.90 -24.96
C ALA A 164 27.79 -4.94 -24.25
N ALA A 165 27.30 -4.18 -23.28
CA ALA A 165 28.13 -3.33 -22.45
C ALA A 165 28.95 -4.22 -21.50
N ALA A 166 30.27 -4.24 -21.68
CA ALA A 166 31.20 -4.91 -20.76
C ALA A 166 31.41 -4.08 -19.47
N ASP A 167 30.31 -3.65 -18.84
CA ASP A 167 30.35 -2.86 -17.61
C ASP A 167 30.66 -3.78 -16.41
N PRO A 168 31.80 -3.60 -15.70
CA PRO A 168 32.12 -4.36 -14.51
C PRO A 168 31.09 -4.20 -13.37
N GLY A 169 30.33 -3.11 -13.37
CA GLY A 169 29.26 -2.85 -12.39
C GLY A 169 27.97 -3.62 -12.65
N GLY A 170 27.83 -4.23 -13.83
CA GLY A 170 26.63 -4.95 -14.25
C GLY A 170 25.38 -4.06 -14.38
N THR A 171 24.25 -4.70 -14.69
CA THR A 171 22.97 -4.00 -14.88
C THR A 171 22.13 -4.01 -13.61
N GLU A 172 21.63 -2.84 -13.21
CA GLU A 172 20.58 -2.76 -12.19
C GLU A 172 19.24 -3.25 -12.79
N VAL A 173 18.93 -4.53 -12.54
CA VAL A 173 17.74 -5.21 -13.08
C VAL A 173 16.44 -4.74 -12.42
N GLN A 174 16.43 -4.40 -11.13
CA GLN A 174 15.24 -3.91 -10.43
C GLN A 174 14.72 -2.62 -11.06
N ALA A 175 15.60 -1.68 -11.42
CA ALA A 175 15.24 -0.45 -12.12
C ALA A 175 14.61 -0.72 -13.49
N VAL A 176 15.16 -1.69 -14.23
CA VAL A 176 14.63 -2.12 -15.54
C VAL A 176 13.26 -2.79 -15.39
N LEU A 177 13.09 -3.67 -14.39
CA LEU A 177 11.82 -4.34 -14.12
C LEU A 177 10.73 -3.34 -13.72
N MET A 178 11.03 -2.41 -12.82
CA MET A 178 10.09 -1.35 -12.42
C MET A 178 9.70 -0.47 -13.61
N ALA A 179 10.66 -0.08 -14.45
CA ALA A 179 10.39 0.67 -15.67
C ALA A 179 9.48 -0.11 -16.64
N THR A 180 9.76 -1.40 -16.82
CA THR A 180 8.95 -2.29 -17.66
C THR A 180 7.51 -2.37 -17.16
N THR A 181 7.32 -2.61 -15.85
CA THR A 181 5.99 -2.67 -15.25
C THR A 181 5.23 -1.36 -15.45
N MET A 182 5.88 -0.21 -15.21
CA MET A 182 5.24 1.09 -15.38
C MET A 182 4.89 1.39 -16.84
N ASP A 183 5.75 1.06 -17.80
CA ASP A 183 5.46 1.23 -19.22
C ASP A 183 4.30 0.33 -19.67
N LEU A 184 4.21 -0.91 -19.18
CA LEU A 184 3.09 -1.80 -19.46
C LEU A 184 1.78 -1.29 -18.85
N VAL A 185 1.78 -0.95 -17.56
CA VAL A 185 0.58 -0.52 -16.84
C VAL A 185 0.06 0.80 -17.40
N SER A 186 0.94 1.77 -17.62
CA SER A 186 0.54 3.08 -18.15
C SER A 186 0.11 2.99 -19.62
N ALA A 187 0.72 2.15 -20.45
CA ALA A 187 0.25 1.91 -21.81
C ALA A 187 -1.13 1.25 -21.81
N TYR A 188 -1.40 0.33 -20.86
CA TYR A 188 -2.71 -0.30 -20.72
C TYR A 188 -3.80 0.71 -20.32
N VAL A 189 -3.50 1.58 -19.36
CA VAL A 189 -4.46 2.54 -18.80
C VAL A 189 -4.67 3.76 -19.70
N PHE A 190 -3.59 4.30 -20.28
CA PHE A 190 -3.60 5.58 -21.00
C PHE A 190 -3.31 5.44 -22.51
N GLY A 191 -3.14 4.22 -23.01
CA GLY A 191 -2.67 3.96 -24.37
C GLY A 191 -1.17 4.16 -24.53
N LEU A 192 -0.59 3.64 -25.61
CA LEU A 192 0.85 3.68 -25.84
C LEU A 192 1.41 5.11 -25.96
N ALA A 193 0.62 6.03 -26.52
CA ALA A 193 0.98 7.44 -26.66
C ALA A 193 0.77 8.26 -25.37
N GLY A 194 -0.22 7.90 -24.54
CA GLY A 194 -0.51 8.60 -23.28
C GLY A 194 0.29 8.08 -22.08
N GLY A 195 0.82 6.86 -22.17
CA GLY A 195 1.59 6.18 -21.14
C GLY A 195 3.02 6.67 -20.97
N THR A 196 3.79 5.94 -20.17
CA THR A 196 5.21 6.21 -19.89
C THR A 196 6.13 5.53 -20.90
N ALA A 197 7.39 5.98 -20.92
CA ALA A 197 8.46 5.41 -21.74
C ALA A 197 9.77 5.31 -20.94
N PHE A 198 9.70 4.85 -19.68
CA PHE A 198 10.85 4.77 -18.78
C PHE A 198 11.96 3.85 -19.28
N LEU A 199 11.65 2.87 -20.14
CA LEU A 199 12.67 2.00 -20.72
C LEU A 199 13.54 2.73 -21.77
N LEU A 200 13.04 3.83 -22.35
CA LEU A 200 13.73 4.57 -23.41
C LEU A 200 14.51 5.77 -22.88
N ASP A 201 14.13 6.31 -21.71
CA ASP A 201 14.76 7.48 -21.10
C ASP A 201 15.30 7.14 -19.71
N GLU A 202 16.59 6.82 -19.68
CA GLU A 202 17.27 6.44 -18.45
C GLU A 202 17.37 7.58 -17.42
N PRO A 203 17.80 8.81 -17.77
CA PRO A 203 17.81 9.93 -16.81
C PRO A 203 16.43 10.16 -16.18
N TYR A 204 15.36 10.12 -16.98
CA TYR A 204 14.00 10.28 -16.49
C TYR A 204 13.58 9.13 -15.58
N ARG A 205 13.88 7.87 -15.99
CA ARG A 205 13.67 6.68 -15.16
C ARG A 205 14.36 6.79 -13.81
N ARG A 206 15.66 7.15 -13.79
CA ARG A 206 16.45 7.28 -12.55
C ARG A 206 15.86 8.34 -11.62
N ARG A 207 15.44 9.50 -12.16
CA ARG A 207 14.77 10.54 -11.38
C ARG A 207 13.47 10.02 -10.76
N TRP A 208 12.61 9.39 -11.55
CA TRP A 208 11.33 8.88 -11.07
C TRP A 208 11.51 7.78 -10.01
N LEU A 209 12.45 6.85 -10.23
CA LEU A 209 12.77 5.82 -9.25
C LEU A 209 13.29 6.42 -7.95
N ARG A 210 14.11 7.47 -7.99
CA ARG A 210 14.57 8.17 -6.79
C ARG A 210 13.41 8.76 -5.99
N LEU A 211 12.47 9.43 -6.66
CA LEU A 211 11.26 9.98 -6.02
C LEU A 211 10.38 8.87 -5.43
N TYR A 212 10.25 7.75 -6.13
CA TYR A 212 9.45 6.62 -5.67
C TYR A 212 10.09 5.93 -4.45
N LEU A 213 11.39 5.61 -4.56
CA LEU A 213 12.14 4.82 -3.57
C LEU A 213 12.45 5.59 -2.28
N CYS A 214 12.58 6.92 -2.32
CA CYS A 214 12.83 7.70 -1.11
C CYS A 214 11.68 7.59 -0.09
N ARG A 215 10.48 7.20 -0.52
CA ARG A 215 9.30 7.05 0.34
C ARG A 215 9.28 5.73 1.11
N HIS A 216 9.88 4.67 0.56
CA HIS A 216 9.83 3.32 1.14
C HIS A 216 10.39 3.24 2.57
N ARG A 217 11.35 4.10 2.92
CA ARG A 217 11.95 4.11 4.27
C ARG A 217 11.27 5.05 5.25
N ASN A 218 10.35 5.90 4.77
CA ASN A 218 9.94 7.10 5.50
C ASN A 218 8.42 7.21 5.70
N HIS A 219 7.65 6.14 5.47
CA HIS A 219 6.19 6.17 5.58
C HIS A 219 5.65 5.65 6.92
N PHE A 220 6.53 5.31 7.88
CA PHE A 220 6.11 4.65 9.12
C PHE A 220 5.11 5.51 9.89
N TRP A 221 5.39 6.79 10.08
CA TRP A 221 4.54 7.65 10.92
C TRP A 221 3.24 8.00 10.23
N SER A 222 3.32 8.40 8.96
CA SER A 222 2.14 8.72 8.14
C SER A 222 1.21 7.52 7.95
N GLN A 223 1.72 6.28 7.92
CA GLN A 223 0.88 5.08 7.77
C GLN A 223 0.43 4.46 9.08
N GLU A 224 1.33 4.25 10.04
CA GLU A 224 1.00 3.52 11.27
C GLU A 224 0.37 4.43 12.33
N LEU A 225 0.76 5.71 12.36
CA LEU A 225 0.38 6.66 13.40
C LEU A 225 0.02 8.04 12.81
N PRO A 226 -0.91 8.14 11.84
CA PRO A 226 -1.21 9.37 11.12
C PRO A 226 -1.64 10.52 12.04
N GLY A 227 -2.39 10.22 13.10
CA GLY A 227 -2.79 11.23 14.10
C GLY A 227 -1.61 11.81 14.88
N LEU A 228 -0.63 10.99 15.24
CA LEU A 228 0.59 11.44 15.89
C LEU A 228 1.44 12.26 14.94
N ALA A 229 1.59 11.81 13.69
CA ALA A 229 2.31 12.57 12.65
C ALA A 229 1.69 13.96 12.45
N ALA A 230 0.37 14.05 12.37
CA ALA A 230 -0.36 15.32 12.25
C ALA A 230 -0.19 16.21 13.49
N LEU A 231 -0.24 15.65 14.70
CA LEU A 231 -0.02 16.38 15.94
C LEU A 231 1.39 16.95 16.01
N CYS A 232 2.41 16.13 15.76
CA CYS A 232 3.81 16.57 15.74
C CYS A 232 4.02 17.68 14.70
N ALA A 233 3.44 17.55 13.50
CA ALA A 233 3.53 18.58 12.48
C ALA A 233 2.91 19.92 12.93
N ARG A 234 1.76 19.90 13.61
CA ARG A 234 1.15 21.10 14.21
C ARG A 234 2.01 21.76 15.28
N LEU A 235 2.82 20.97 15.97
CA LEU A 235 3.77 21.42 16.98
C LEU A 235 5.14 21.80 16.39
N GLY A 236 5.30 21.80 15.05
CA GLY A 236 6.56 22.11 14.38
C GLY A 236 7.59 20.97 14.38
N LEU A 237 7.22 19.79 14.89
CA LEU A 237 8.09 18.60 14.92
C LEU A 237 7.83 17.74 13.68
N ARG A 238 8.85 17.59 12.82
CA ARG A 238 8.76 16.72 11.65
C ARG A 238 9.29 15.33 11.95
N LEU A 239 8.42 14.33 11.82
CA LEU A 239 8.78 12.91 12.01
C LEU A 239 9.31 12.26 10.72
N GLU A 240 9.04 12.87 9.58
CA GLU A 240 9.44 12.41 8.24
C GLU A 240 10.25 13.50 7.52
N PRO A 241 11.24 13.13 6.68
CA PRO A 241 12.07 14.11 5.97
C PRO A 241 11.23 14.97 4.99
N PRO A 242 11.45 16.30 4.89
CA PRO A 242 10.70 17.18 3.98
C PRO A 242 10.77 16.76 2.50
N ALA A 243 11.87 16.14 2.09
CA ALA A 243 12.03 15.63 0.72
C ALA A 243 10.98 14.56 0.34
N VAL A 244 10.42 13.85 1.33
CA VAL A 244 9.37 12.84 1.12
C VAL A 244 8.03 13.49 0.78
N ASP A 245 7.70 14.60 1.43
CA ASP A 245 6.51 15.40 1.12
C ASP A 245 6.58 15.94 -0.30
N ALA A 246 7.71 16.57 -0.65
CA ALA A 246 7.96 17.09 -1.98
C ALA A 246 7.88 15.99 -3.05
N ALA A 247 8.47 14.81 -2.79
CA ALA A 247 8.38 13.67 -3.69
C ALA A 247 6.94 13.16 -3.85
N ASN A 248 6.15 13.12 -2.77
CA ASN A 248 4.74 12.74 -2.83
C ASN A 248 3.91 13.73 -3.66
N GLU A 249 4.13 15.04 -3.48
CA GLU A 249 3.47 16.09 -4.25
C GLU A 249 3.82 15.99 -5.74
N GLU A 250 5.09 15.82 -6.06
CA GLU A 250 5.55 15.68 -7.45
C GLU A 250 4.95 14.43 -8.11
N LEU A 251 4.93 13.29 -7.42
CA LEU A 251 4.34 12.05 -7.93
C LEU A 251 2.82 12.17 -8.11
N ARG A 252 2.11 12.82 -7.19
CA ARG A 252 0.66 13.11 -7.33
C ARG A 252 0.41 14.00 -8.54
N ALA A 253 1.16 15.10 -8.69
CA ALA A 253 1.02 15.99 -9.83
C ALA A 253 1.34 15.28 -11.15
N TRP A 254 2.38 14.45 -11.16
CA TRP A 254 2.75 13.63 -12.32
C TRP A 254 1.64 12.66 -12.72
N ASN A 255 1.08 11.92 -11.76
CA ASN A 255 -0.02 10.99 -12.04
C ASN A 255 -1.28 11.73 -12.51
N LYS A 256 -1.60 12.88 -11.92
CA LYS A 256 -2.74 13.71 -12.36
C LYS A 256 -2.57 14.17 -13.81
N ARG A 257 -1.36 14.59 -14.22
CA ARG A 257 -1.08 14.97 -15.62
C ARG A 257 -1.34 13.82 -16.60
N LEU A 258 -1.04 12.57 -16.23
CA LEU A 258 -1.37 11.42 -17.08
C LEU A 258 -2.87 11.29 -17.30
N CYS A 259 -3.66 11.40 -16.23
CA CYS A 259 -5.12 11.39 -16.30
C CYS A 259 -5.68 12.55 -17.12
N ASP A 260 -5.19 13.77 -16.89
CA ASP A 260 -5.67 14.98 -17.58
C ASP A 260 -5.38 14.89 -19.08
N ARG A 261 -4.20 14.40 -19.49
CA ARG A 261 -3.87 14.18 -20.90
C ARG A 261 -4.77 13.13 -21.56
N ALA A 262 -5.05 12.04 -20.85
CA ALA A 262 -5.93 11.00 -21.37
C ALA A 262 -7.39 11.49 -21.52
N ALA A 263 -7.87 12.33 -20.59
CA ALA A 263 -9.19 12.95 -20.68
C ALA A 263 -9.30 13.98 -21.83
N ALA A 264 -8.20 14.67 -22.14
CA ALA A 264 -8.13 15.62 -23.26
C ALA A 264 -7.87 14.97 -24.62
N ALA A 265 -7.53 13.67 -24.66
CA ALA A 265 -7.25 12.97 -25.90
C ALA A 265 -8.53 12.82 -26.74
N PRO A 266 -8.47 13.04 -28.07
CA PRO A 266 -9.61 12.82 -28.93
C PRO A 266 -10.05 11.35 -28.88
N PRO A 267 -11.36 11.06 -29.01
CA PRO A 267 -11.84 9.69 -29.04
C PRO A 267 -11.16 8.91 -30.17
N PRO A 268 -10.91 7.60 -29.99
CA PRO A 268 -10.32 6.80 -31.05
C PRO A 268 -11.20 6.88 -32.30
N ALA A 269 -10.56 6.94 -33.47
CA ALA A 269 -11.26 6.89 -34.74
C ALA A 269 -12.15 5.63 -34.79
N ALA A 270 -13.38 5.79 -35.31
CA ALA A 270 -14.29 4.67 -35.46
C ALA A 270 -13.59 3.54 -36.24
N PRO A 271 -13.73 2.27 -35.82
CA PRO A 271 -13.17 1.17 -36.60
C PRO A 271 -13.75 1.22 -38.02
N PRO A 272 -12.94 0.89 -39.05
CA PRO A 272 -13.44 0.85 -40.42
C PRO A 272 -14.65 -0.08 -40.48
N ALA A 273 -15.72 0.37 -41.16
CA ALA A 273 -16.92 -0.43 -41.35
C ALA A 273 -16.53 -1.79 -41.94
N ALA A 274 -17.01 -2.87 -41.32
CA ALA A 274 -16.77 -4.21 -41.83
C ALA A 274 -17.26 -4.28 -43.30
N PRO A 275 -16.47 -4.88 -44.22
CA PRO A 275 -16.94 -5.08 -45.59
C PRO A 275 -18.23 -5.90 -45.55
N ARG A 276 -19.26 -5.40 -46.26
CA ARG A 276 -20.55 -6.06 -46.44
C ARG A 276 -20.41 -7.31 -47.28
#